data_AF-A0A7S1A5K6-F1
#
_entry.id   AF-A0A7S1A5K6-F1
#
_cell.length_a   1.000
_cell.length_b   1.000
_cell.length_c   1.000
_cell.angle_alpha   90.00
_cell.angle_beta   90.00
_cell.angle_gamma   90.00
#
_symmetry.space_group_name_H-M   'P 1'
#
loop_
_entity.id
_entity.type
_entity.pdbx_description
1 polymer ?
#
loop_
_entity_poly.entity_id
_entity_poly.type
_entity_poly.pdbx_seq_one_letter_code
_entity_poly.pdbx_strand_id
1 'polypeptide(L)'
;IHTPSSLVEVTEEEYSAFFEEDGVKVLQDLLAVMHHVRRKFVGIRSVGQCGVAAQVLRETIGMCLQLEQRLGSLCEVINGSFLVKEGIVEGYPASYRDWWPHSFVMFADGRIADITADQFGVLPKLWFPADVRHYSADAALAEDAGRLRVKQGQSMGVWRLGDRGAV
;
A
#
# COMPACT_ATOMS: atom_id res chain seq x y z
N ILE A 1 16.63 2.50 -54.31
CA ILE A 1 15.75 2.36 -53.12
C ILE A 1 16.68 2.29 -51.92
N HIS A 2 16.91 3.42 -51.26
CA HIS A 2 17.75 3.49 -50.05
C HIS A 2 16.84 3.40 -48.84
N THR A 3 17.00 2.34 -48.04
CA THR A 3 16.47 2.27 -46.68
C THR A 3 17.62 2.58 -45.72
N PRO A 4 17.59 3.68 -44.96
CA PRO A 4 18.41 3.80 -43.77
C PRO A 4 17.64 3.16 -42.62
N SER A 5 17.96 1.91 -42.31
CA SER A 5 17.65 1.34 -40.99
C SER A 5 18.85 1.60 -40.11
N SER A 6 18.93 2.82 -39.55
CA SER A 6 19.80 3.08 -38.41
C SER A 6 19.03 2.65 -37.16
N LEU A 7 19.16 1.37 -36.80
CA LEU A 7 18.88 0.93 -35.45
C LEU A 7 19.90 1.64 -34.56
N VAL A 8 19.44 2.64 -33.82
CA VAL A 8 20.21 3.29 -32.77
C VAL A 8 20.32 2.24 -31.64
N GLU A 9 21.49 1.63 -31.50
CA GLU A 9 21.81 0.79 -30.36
C GLU A 9 21.92 1.71 -29.14
N VAL A 10 20.82 1.82 -28.38
CA VAL A 10 20.82 2.48 -27.08
C VAL A 10 21.59 1.58 -26.12
N THR A 11 22.66 2.12 -25.57
CA THR A 11 23.53 1.39 -24.63
C THR A 11 22.85 1.25 -23.26
N GLU A 12 23.17 0.21 -22.48
CA GLU A 12 22.66 0.07 -21.09
C GLU A 12 23.01 1.29 -20.21
N GLU A 13 24.10 1.99 -20.55
CA GLU A 13 24.57 3.20 -19.87
C GLU A 13 23.67 4.42 -20.17
N GLU A 14 23.18 4.56 -21.41
CA GLU A 14 22.16 5.57 -21.78
C GLU A 14 20.78 5.24 -21.20
N TYR A 15 20.50 3.95 -20.98
CA TYR A 15 19.29 3.49 -20.31
C TYR A 15 19.35 3.78 -18.79
N SER A 16 20.50 3.61 -18.13
CA SER A 16 20.69 3.88 -16.69
C SER A 16 20.72 5.38 -16.37
N ALA A 17 21.33 6.20 -17.23
CA ALA A 17 21.38 7.65 -17.05
C ALA A 17 20.00 8.35 -17.10
N PHE A 18 19.01 7.73 -17.75
CA PHE A 18 17.61 8.20 -17.75
C PHE A 18 16.86 7.91 -16.43
N PHE A 19 17.40 7.05 -15.56
CA PHE A 19 16.77 6.63 -14.31
C PHE A 19 17.33 7.29 -13.03
N GLU A 20 18.39 8.08 -13.07
CA GLU A 20 19.27 8.17 -11.88
C GLU A 20 19.22 9.43 -11.00
N GLU A 21 18.65 10.57 -11.40
CA GLU A 21 18.50 11.72 -10.47
C GLU A 21 17.03 12.12 -10.24
N ASP A 22 16.26 12.25 -11.30
CA ASP A 22 14.86 12.69 -11.18
C ASP A 22 13.99 11.65 -10.48
N GLY A 23 14.20 10.36 -10.77
CA GLY A 23 13.46 9.27 -10.12
C GLY A 23 13.71 9.20 -8.60
N VAL A 24 14.97 9.37 -8.19
CA VAL A 24 15.35 9.41 -6.76
C VAL A 24 14.71 10.61 -6.08
N LYS A 25 14.74 11.78 -6.72
CA LYS A 25 14.12 13.00 -6.17
C LYS A 25 12.60 12.85 -6.07
N VAL A 26 11.94 12.23 -7.05
CA VAL A 26 10.49 11.95 -7.00
C VAL A 26 10.14 11.05 -5.83
N LEU A 27 10.91 9.98 -5.63
CA LEU A 27 10.72 9.07 -4.51
C LEU A 27 10.92 9.77 -3.16
N GLN A 28 11.96 10.61 -3.05
CA GLN A 28 12.21 11.41 -1.84
C GLN A 28 11.06 12.37 -1.54
N ASP A 29 10.57 13.08 -2.57
CA ASP A 29 9.43 14.01 -2.43
C ASP A 29 8.16 13.25 -2.00
N LEU A 30 7.89 12.07 -2.58
CA LEU A 30 6.77 11.21 -2.17
C LEU A 30 6.91 10.73 -0.72
N LEU A 31 8.07 10.20 -0.34
CA LEU A 31 8.33 9.74 1.03
C LEU A 31 8.22 10.89 2.04
N ALA A 32 8.63 12.11 1.67
CA ALA A 32 8.46 13.30 2.50
C ALA A 32 6.98 13.63 2.73
N VAL A 33 6.15 13.55 1.68
CA VAL A 33 4.69 13.71 1.78
C VAL A 33 4.08 12.62 2.65
N MET A 34 4.41 11.35 2.42
CA MET A 34 3.93 10.21 3.22
C MET A 34 4.28 10.39 4.70
N HIS A 35 5.52 10.77 4.99
CA HIS A 35 5.98 11.03 6.35
C HIS A 35 5.25 12.22 7.00
N HIS A 36 5.04 13.31 6.25
CA HIS A 36 4.29 14.47 6.73
C HIS A 36 2.87 14.08 7.13
N VAL A 37 2.13 13.41 6.23
CA VAL A 37 0.75 12.99 6.47
C VAL A 37 0.68 12.05 7.65
N ARG A 38 1.57 11.04 7.71
CA ARG A 38 1.60 10.09 8.82
C ARG A 38 1.79 10.80 10.17
N ARG A 39 2.79 11.69 10.28
CA ARG A 39 3.06 12.39 11.54
C ARG A 39 1.88 13.25 12.00
N LYS A 40 1.18 13.89 11.05
CA LYS A 40 0.12 14.85 11.36
C LYS A 40 -1.24 14.18 11.64
N PHE A 41 -1.56 13.09 10.94
CA PHE A 41 -2.92 12.51 10.95
C PHE A 41 -3.00 11.08 11.51
N VAL A 42 -1.90 10.33 11.54
CA VAL A 42 -1.87 8.95 12.05
C VAL A 42 -1.22 8.90 13.44
N GLY A 43 -0.08 9.58 13.61
CA GLY A 43 0.67 9.58 14.86
C GLY A 43 1.32 8.21 15.17
N ILE A 44 1.34 7.84 16.46
CA ILE A 44 2.01 6.63 16.96
C ILE A 44 1.16 5.37 16.72
N ARG A 45 -0.17 5.48 16.74
CA ARG A 45 -1.10 4.35 16.60
C ARG A 45 -1.90 4.48 15.31
N SER A 46 -1.66 3.57 14.36
CA SER A 46 -2.32 3.58 13.04
C SER A 46 -3.67 2.86 12.97
N VAL A 47 -4.02 2.09 14.00
CA VAL A 47 -5.24 1.27 14.05
C VAL A 47 -6.48 2.13 13.78
N GLY A 48 -7.22 1.78 12.72
CA GLY A 48 -8.47 2.43 12.35
C GLY A 48 -8.31 3.80 11.67
N GLN A 49 -7.08 4.24 11.40
CA GLN A 49 -6.80 5.52 10.74
C GLN A 49 -6.64 5.40 9.22
N CYS A 50 -6.64 4.18 8.66
CA CYS A 50 -6.33 3.93 7.25
C CYS A 50 -7.19 4.73 6.26
N GLY A 51 -8.51 4.78 6.46
CA GLY A 51 -9.42 5.52 5.56
C GLY A 51 -9.10 7.01 5.46
N VAL A 52 -9.00 7.69 6.60
CA VAL A 52 -8.66 9.12 6.65
C VAL A 52 -7.23 9.35 6.16
N ALA A 53 -6.29 8.51 6.57
CA ALA A 53 -4.88 8.64 6.19
C ALA A 53 -4.67 8.50 4.67
N ALA A 54 -5.32 7.54 4.03
CA ALA A 54 -5.26 7.36 2.58
C ALA A 54 -5.87 8.54 1.82
N GLN A 55 -7.02 9.06 2.28
CA GLN A 55 -7.67 10.23 1.70
C GLN A 55 -6.77 11.47 1.77
N VAL A 56 -6.24 11.78 2.95
CA VAL A 56 -5.36 12.93 3.14
C VAL A 56 -4.06 12.76 2.36
N LEU A 57 -3.52 11.54 2.27
CA LEU A 57 -2.33 11.27 1.46
C LEU A 57 -2.57 11.58 -0.02
N ARG A 58 -3.66 11.05 -0.59
CA ARG A 58 -4.04 11.32 -1.99
C ARG A 58 -4.24 12.81 -2.24
N GLU A 59 -4.95 13.51 -1.36
CA GLU A 59 -5.15 14.96 -1.47
C GLU A 59 -3.83 15.73 -1.40
N THR A 60 -2.93 15.36 -0.48
CA THR A 60 -1.64 16.03 -0.33
C THR A 60 -0.74 15.80 -1.55
N ILE A 61 -0.75 14.61 -2.14
CA ILE A 61 -0.05 14.32 -3.40
C ILE A 61 -0.60 15.22 -4.52
N GLY A 62 -1.92 15.32 -4.67
CA GLY A 62 -2.56 16.14 -5.71
C GLY A 62 -2.34 17.65 -5.53
N MET A 63 -2.19 18.14 -4.29
CA MET A 63 -1.82 19.54 -4.03
C MET A 63 -0.37 19.83 -4.46
N CYS A 64 0.49 18.82 -4.47
CA CYS A 64 1.83 18.91 -5.02
C CYS A 64 1.79 18.67 -6.54
N LEU A 65 1.29 19.64 -7.32
CA LEU A 65 1.13 19.53 -8.79
C LEU A 65 2.36 18.99 -9.52
N GLN A 66 3.57 19.33 -9.08
CA GLN A 66 4.81 18.82 -9.66
C GLN A 66 5.05 17.35 -9.32
N LEU A 67 4.62 16.88 -8.14
CA LEU A 67 4.81 15.49 -7.71
C LEU A 67 3.90 14.54 -8.49
N GLU A 68 2.62 14.85 -8.65
CA GLU A 68 1.70 14.01 -9.42
C GLU A 68 2.13 13.90 -10.89
N GLN A 69 2.56 15.02 -11.50
CA GLN A 69 3.11 15.04 -12.86
C GLN A 69 4.40 14.21 -12.97
N ARG A 70 5.33 14.36 -12.01
CA ARG A 70 6.62 13.64 -12.04
C ARG A 70 6.49 12.17 -11.65
N LEU A 71 5.45 11.78 -10.92
CA LEU A 71 5.11 10.38 -10.70
C LEU A 71 4.58 9.71 -11.98
N GLY A 72 4.13 10.51 -12.95
CA GLY A 72 3.60 10.02 -14.23
C GLY A 72 2.29 9.26 -14.11
N SER A 73 1.66 9.30 -12.94
CA SER A 73 0.48 8.47 -12.63
C SER A 73 -0.46 9.22 -11.68
N LEU A 74 -1.73 9.29 -12.06
CA LEU A 74 -2.80 9.64 -11.14
C LEU A 74 -2.84 8.60 -10.01
N CYS A 75 -3.26 9.04 -8.82
CA CYS A 75 -3.46 8.15 -7.69
C CYS A 75 -4.89 8.26 -7.14
N GLU A 76 -5.38 7.12 -6.68
CA GLU A 76 -6.72 6.99 -6.11
C GLU A 76 -6.67 6.31 -4.75
N VAL A 77 -7.70 6.56 -3.95
CA VAL A 77 -7.90 5.85 -2.68
C VAL A 77 -8.69 4.60 -2.96
N ILE A 78 -8.12 3.45 -2.58
CA ILE A 78 -8.80 2.17 -2.64
C ILE A 78 -9.27 1.82 -1.23
N ASN A 79 -10.58 1.56 -1.09
CA ASN A 79 -11.18 0.98 0.10
C ASN A 79 -11.35 -0.52 -0.13
N GLY A 80 -10.32 -1.29 0.22
CA GLY A 80 -10.23 -2.71 -0.13
C GLY A 80 -9.94 -3.58 1.08
N SER A 81 -9.10 -4.59 0.85
CA SER A 81 -8.75 -5.61 1.82
C SER A 81 -7.23 -5.74 1.96
N PHE A 82 -6.77 -6.01 3.18
CA PHE A 82 -5.39 -6.31 3.51
C PHE A 82 -5.25 -7.75 4.05
N LEU A 83 -4.32 -8.53 3.51
CA LEU A 83 -4.03 -9.89 3.95
C LEU A 83 -3.03 -9.88 5.10
N VAL A 84 -3.52 -10.14 6.31
CA VAL A 84 -2.70 -10.08 7.54
C VAL A 84 -1.85 -11.33 7.72
N LYS A 85 -2.40 -12.50 7.38
CA LYS A 85 -1.72 -13.78 7.54
C LYS A 85 -1.88 -14.64 6.30
N GLU A 86 -0.75 -15.02 5.72
CA GLU A 86 -0.70 -16.08 4.71
C GLU A 86 -0.69 -17.46 5.40
N GLY A 87 -1.44 -18.41 4.83
CA GLY A 87 -1.45 -19.80 5.28
C GLY A 87 -2.71 -20.24 6.03
N ILE A 88 -2.67 -21.48 6.52
CA ILE A 88 -3.79 -22.12 7.21
C ILE A 88 -3.95 -21.50 8.59
N VAL A 89 -5.16 -21.06 8.90
CA VAL A 89 -5.55 -20.65 10.25
C VAL A 89 -6.29 -21.81 10.89
N GLU A 90 -5.76 -22.31 12.00
CA GLU A 90 -6.37 -23.40 12.75
C GLU A 90 -7.79 -23.02 13.17
N GLY A 91 -8.74 -23.94 13.03
CA GLY A 91 -10.16 -23.71 13.28
C GLY A 91 -10.93 -23.07 12.11
N TYR A 92 -10.27 -22.73 11.00
CA TYR A 92 -10.90 -22.20 9.80
C TYR A 92 -10.85 -23.16 8.61
N PRO A 93 -11.75 -23.00 7.61
CA PRO A 93 -11.65 -23.74 6.35
C PRO A 93 -10.29 -23.56 5.68
N ALA A 94 -9.80 -24.56 4.94
CA ALA A 94 -8.51 -24.48 4.25
C ALA A 94 -8.42 -23.33 3.22
N SER A 95 -9.57 -22.88 2.70
CA SER A 95 -9.69 -21.73 1.82
C SER A 95 -9.64 -20.38 2.54
N TYR A 96 -9.69 -20.36 3.88
CA TYR A 96 -9.67 -19.14 4.66
C TYR A 96 -8.36 -18.38 4.46
N ARG A 97 -8.50 -17.06 4.38
CA ARG A 97 -7.42 -16.09 4.33
C ARG A 97 -7.82 -14.95 5.23
N ASP A 98 -6.91 -14.50 6.09
CA ASP A 98 -7.22 -13.50 7.11
C ASP A 98 -7.18 -12.09 6.52
N TRP A 99 -8.19 -11.79 5.70
CA TRP A 99 -8.40 -10.47 5.11
C TRP A 99 -9.06 -9.52 6.10
N TRP A 100 -8.58 -8.29 6.14
CA TRP A 100 -9.09 -7.21 6.98
C TRP A 100 -9.41 -5.97 6.16
N PRO A 101 -10.43 -5.18 6.55
CA PRO A 101 -10.75 -3.94 5.83
C PRO A 101 -9.57 -2.98 5.92
N HIS A 102 -9.21 -2.37 4.79
CA HIS A 102 -8.08 -1.45 4.74
C HIS A 102 -8.18 -0.47 3.59
N SER A 103 -7.71 0.75 3.81
CA SER A 103 -7.63 1.78 2.77
C SER A 103 -6.19 2.16 2.47
N PHE A 104 -5.86 2.32 1.20
CA PHE A 104 -4.51 2.61 0.71
C PHE A 104 -4.57 3.45 -0.57
N VAL A 105 -3.42 4.03 -0.96
CA VAL A 105 -3.30 4.79 -2.20
C VAL A 105 -2.70 3.90 -3.28
N MET A 106 -3.40 3.78 -4.42
CA MET A 106 -2.92 3.04 -5.59
C MET A 106 -2.63 4.03 -6.73
N PHE A 107 -1.47 3.85 -7.36
CA PHE A 107 -1.05 4.61 -8.54
C PHE A 107 -1.52 3.90 -9.81
N ALA A 108 -1.67 4.65 -10.90
CA ALA A 108 -2.12 4.10 -12.20
C ALA A 108 -1.21 2.99 -12.77
N ASP A 109 0.05 2.91 -12.32
CA ASP A 109 0.99 1.85 -12.68
C ASP A 109 0.92 0.61 -11.76
N GLY A 110 -0.03 0.58 -10.83
CA GLY A 110 -0.25 -0.52 -9.90
C GLY A 110 0.61 -0.48 -8.65
N ARG A 111 1.52 0.50 -8.49
CA ARG A 111 2.26 0.68 -7.23
C ARG A 111 1.30 1.13 -6.13
N ILE A 112 1.63 0.76 -4.89
CA ILE A 112 0.83 1.08 -3.70
C ILE A 112 1.67 1.90 -2.73
N ALA A 113 1.08 2.98 -2.21
CA ALA A 113 1.57 3.71 -1.04
C ALA A 113 0.65 3.48 0.15
N ASP A 114 1.24 3.07 1.27
CA ASP A 114 0.53 2.85 2.52
C ASP A 114 1.31 3.42 3.70
N ILE A 115 0.62 4.20 4.52
CA ILE A 115 1.18 4.84 5.72
C ILE A 115 0.55 4.33 7.02
N THR A 116 -0.16 3.20 6.94
CA THR A 116 -0.91 2.57 8.05
C THR A 116 -0.80 1.04 8.09
N ALA A 117 -0.07 0.41 7.16
CA ALA A 117 0.14 -1.05 7.12
C ALA A 117 0.62 -1.64 8.45
N ASP A 118 1.42 -0.90 9.21
CA ASP A 118 1.92 -1.29 10.53
C ASP A 118 0.82 -1.57 11.57
N GLN A 119 -0.44 -1.19 11.32
CA GLN A 119 -1.57 -1.59 12.17
C GLN A 119 -1.79 -3.11 12.21
N PHE A 120 -1.32 -3.84 11.19
CA PHE A 120 -1.47 -5.29 11.07
C PHE A 120 -0.26 -6.07 11.63
N GLY A 121 0.82 -5.39 12.02
CA GLY A 121 1.95 -6.03 12.69
C GLY A 121 3.31 -5.41 12.39
N VAL A 122 4.30 -6.27 12.18
CA VAL A 122 5.69 -5.82 11.94
C VAL A 122 5.83 -5.51 10.46
N LEU A 123 5.29 -4.37 10.05
CA LEU A 123 5.32 -3.86 8.67
C LEU A 123 5.89 -2.42 8.65
N PRO A 124 6.36 -1.93 7.49
CA PRO A 124 6.85 -0.56 7.38
C PRO A 124 5.78 0.47 7.75
N LYS A 125 6.18 1.52 8.47
CA LYS A 125 5.31 2.66 8.77
C LYS A 125 4.99 3.52 7.55
N LEU A 126 5.93 3.55 6.60
CA LEU A 126 5.80 4.13 5.27
C LEU A 126 6.18 3.02 4.31
N TRP A 127 5.25 2.56 3.48
CA TRP A 127 5.48 1.46 2.57
C TRP A 127 5.22 1.90 1.13
N PHE A 128 6.30 2.02 0.36
CA PHE A 128 6.24 2.32 -1.07
C PHE A 128 7.50 1.79 -1.80
N PRO A 129 7.33 1.12 -2.96
CA PRO A 129 6.09 0.45 -3.35
C PRO A 129 5.76 -0.64 -2.31
N ALA A 130 4.50 -0.72 -1.89
CA ALA A 130 4.07 -1.80 -1.01
C ALA A 130 4.01 -3.13 -1.77
N ASP A 131 4.20 -4.24 -1.05
CA ASP A 131 4.09 -5.57 -1.64
C ASP A 131 2.62 -5.89 -1.96
N VAL A 132 2.30 -5.90 -3.25
CA VAL A 132 0.95 -6.06 -3.78
C VAL A 132 0.24 -7.34 -3.33
N ARG A 133 0.99 -8.37 -2.91
CA ARG A 133 0.40 -9.64 -2.43
C ARG A 133 -0.43 -9.47 -1.17
N HIS A 134 -0.18 -8.40 -0.40
CA HIS A 134 -0.95 -8.08 0.80
C HIS A 134 -2.25 -7.33 0.51
N TYR A 135 -2.47 -6.84 -0.71
CA TYR A 135 -3.54 -5.91 -1.00
C TYR A 135 -4.53 -6.48 -2.02
N SER A 136 -5.80 -6.11 -1.85
CA SER A 136 -6.84 -6.32 -2.85
C SER A 136 -7.76 -5.11 -2.88
N ALA A 137 -8.18 -4.69 -4.07
CA ALA A 137 -9.21 -3.67 -4.22
C ALA A 137 -10.62 -4.20 -3.88
N ASP A 138 -10.77 -5.52 -3.75
CA ASP A 138 -12.05 -6.14 -3.39
C ASP A 138 -12.27 -6.10 -1.88
N ALA A 139 -13.16 -5.23 -1.43
CA ALA A 139 -13.58 -5.14 -0.02
C ALA A 139 -14.36 -6.39 0.45
N ALA A 140 -14.98 -7.15 -0.47
CA ALA A 140 -15.76 -8.32 -0.10
C ALA A 140 -14.92 -9.41 0.55
N LEU A 141 -13.61 -9.50 0.23
CA LEU A 141 -12.68 -10.44 0.86
C LEU A 141 -12.60 -10.23 2.38
N ALA A 142 -12.45 -8.99 2.82
CA ALA A 142 -12.42 -8.63 4.24
C ALA A 142 -13.77 -8.87 4.92
N GLU A 143 -14.88 -8.61 4.22
CA GLU A 143 -16.23 -8.89 4.73
C GLU A 143 -16.46 -10.38 4.91
N ASP A 144 -16.11 -11.20 3.92
CA ASP A 144 -16.24 -12.66 3.97
C ASP A 144 -15.40 -13.27 5.09
N ALA A 145 -14.15 -12.83 5.20
CA ALA A 145 -13.29 -13.22 6.31
C ALA A 145 -13.92 -12.80 7.65
N GLY A 146 -14.48 -11.59 7.73
CA GLY A 146 -15.21 -11.09 8.90
C GLY A 146 -16.42 -11.95 9.27
N ARG A 147 -17.23 -12.35 8.29
CA ARG A 147 -18.38 -13.25 8.49
C ARG A 147 -17.94 -14.61 9.03
N LEU A 148 -16.83 -15.15 8.53
CA LEU A 148 -16.28 -16.42 9.01
C LEU A 148 -15.74 -16.30 10.45
N ARG A 149 -15.06 -15.20 10.78
CA ARG A 149 -14.60 -14.92 12.16
C ARG A 149 -15.76 -14.95 13.15
N VAL A 150 -16.85 -14.22 12.84
CA VAL A 150 -18.05 -14.19 13.67
C VAL A 150 -18.69 -15.58 13.82
N LYS A 151 -18.80 -16.36 12.73
CA LYS A 151 -19.35 -17.73 12.77
C LYS A 151 -18.56 -18.68 13.67
N GLN A 152 -17.23 -18.51 13.76
CA GLN A 152 -16.35 -19.32 14.60
C GLN A 152 -16.31 -18.85 16.06
N GLY A 153 -17.19 -17.93 16.46
CA GLY A 153 -17.24 -17.40 17.84
C GLY A 153 -16.07 -16.47 18.18
N GLN A 154 -15.24 -16.11 17.21
CA GLN A 154 -14.36 -14.95 17.34
C GLN A 154 -15.25 -13.71 17.14
N SER A 155 -15.69 -13.10 18.23
CA SER A 155 -16.32 -11.78 18.14
C SER A 155 -15.37 -10.84 17.40
N MET A 156 -15.91 -9.78 16.78
CA MET A 156 -15.10 -8.61 16.37
C MET A 156 -14.56 -7.93 17.63
N GLY A 157 -13.72 -8.64 18.37
CA GLY A 157 -13.12 -8.21 19.59
C GLY A 157 -12.36 -6.95 19.27
N VAL A 158 -12.77 -5.86 19.91
CA VAL A 158 -11.97 -4.67 20.15
C VAL A 158 -10.52 -5.12 20.26
N TRP A 159 -9.69 -4.74 19.28
CA TRP A 159 -8.28 -5.09 19.17
C TRP A 159 -7.60 -5.04 20.54
N ARG A 160 -7.49 -6.18 21.23
CA ARG A 160 -6.67 -6.27 22.43
C ARG A 160 -5.25 -6.51 21.93
N LEU A 161 -4.49 -5.41 21.83
CA LEU A 161 -3.03 -5.45 21.85
C LEU A 161 -2.60 -6.22 23.11
N GLY A 162 -2.39 -7.52 23.00
CA GLY A 162 -2.03 -8.34 24.16
C GLY A 162 -1.65 -9.78 23.81
N ASP A 163 -2.35 -10.44 22.90
CA ASP A 163 -2.15 -11.88 22.65
C ASP A 163 -1.12 -12.18 21.54
N ARG A 164 -0.03 -11.41 21.48
CA ARG A 164 1.19 -11.91 20.85
C ARG A 164 2.01 -12.57 21.93
N GLY A 165 1.99 -13.90 21.92
CA GLY A 165 2.78 -14.74 22.80
C GLY A 165 4.21 -14.23 22.92
N ALA A 166 4.60 -13.95 24.15
CA ALA A 166 5.96 -14.19 24.55
C ALA A 166 6.22 -15.70 24.39
N VAL A 167 7.33 -16.03 23.75
CA VAL A 167 7.95 -17.36 23.83
C VAL A 167 8.26 -17.68 25.28
#